data_AF-A0A945S5L4-F1
#
_entry.id   AF-A0A945S5L4-F1
#
_cell.length_a   1.000
_cell.length_b   1.000
_cell.length_c   1.000
_cell.angle_alpha   90.00
_cell.angle_beta   90.00
_cell.angle_gamma   90.00
#
_symmetry.space_group_name_H-M   'P 1'
#
loop_
_entity.id
_entity.type
_entity.pdbx_description
1 polymer ?
#
loop_
_entity_poly.entity_id
_entity_poly.type
_entity_poly.pdbx_seq_one_letter_code
_entity_poly.pdbx_strand_id
1 'polypeptide(L)'
;MNSADCSAAWVHEELIGGNVIAAISELPREGVYAPSGTCWRGPLLPCAELSYYRLTFLAQGAGSACWAVFAYDRDGNAFVADCYSSVDPAPNWAECEHHVRMPVGAVMVRCQFQSSEGELTVREVSLVQSEPGEALRWMERLVTELPPLPELLEGVDPTCLSRWAALLKRGSAPRVVMLGDSIVNDTNNSLFELLVGRVAGGCVPVVLPSVRGGTGCWHYRDPEEHRAYVAELAPDVLLIGGISHRGDADAVREVVRMTRAVCDCDIALMSGPMGADWRVPETCTEGPSPVPDEHDQVRFGQVLRGLAAEEGVAYFDMATPWNRYLGASLRPWGSFHRDRVHANDRGKQVLGRMLAAYLTNCGD
;
A
#
# COMPACT_ATOMS: atom_id res chain seq x y z
N MET A 1 9.02 -29.32 21.29
CA MET A 1 10.44 -29.74 21.37
C MET A 1 10.79 -30.30 20.00
N ASN A 2 11.56 -29.67 19.12
CA ASN A 2 12.56 -28.62 19.27
C ASN A 2 12.22 -27.38 18.43
N SER A 3 12.18 -26.24 19.12
CA SER A 3 12.40 -24.92 18.54
C SER A 3 13.88 -24.83 18.15
N ALA A 4 14.17 -24.83 16.85
CA ALA A 4 15.49 -24.47 16.36
C ALA A 4 15.48 -22.96 16.11
N ASP A 5 16.18 -22.25 17.00
CA ASP A 5 16.74 -20.91 16.89
C ASP A 5 16.79 -20.35 15.45
N CYS A 6 15.86 -19.44 15.13
CA CYS A 6 16.04 -18.47 14.05
C CYS A 6 16.64 -17.18 14.65
N SER A 7 17.84 -17.28 15.21
CA SER A 7 18.64 -16.15 15.67
C SER A 7 19.92 -16.03 14.83
N ALA A 8 19.75 -15.89 13.51
CA ALA A 8 20.84 -15.52 12.62
C ALA A 8 20.83 -14.00 12.43
N ALA A 9 21.32 -13.26 13.43
CA ALA A 9 21.79 -11.89 13.21
C ALA A 9 23.07 -11.96 12.38
N TRP A 10 23.05 -11.39 11.18
CA TRP A 10 24.27 -11.17 10.40
C TRP A 10 24.48 -9.68 10.15
N VAL A 11 25.62 -9.19 10.63
CA VAL A 11 26.33 -8.02 10.12
C VAL A 11 27.21 -8.54 8.99
N HIS A 12 26.94 -8.14 7.75
CA HIS A 12 27.82 -8.49 6.64
C HIS A 12 29.02 -7.54 6.63
N GLU A 13 30.11 -7.94 7.29
CA GLU A 13 31.46 -7.47 6.98
C GLU A 13 31.88 -8.05 5.62
N GLU A 14 31.31 -7.53 4.53
CA GLU A 14 32.04 -7.42 3.27
C GLU A 14 31.61 -6.15 2.51
N LEU A 15 31.63 -5.04 3.26
CA LEU A 15 31.88 -3.71 2.72
C LEU A 15 33.39 -3.49 2.85
N ILE A 16 34.16 -3.79 1.81
CA ILE A 16 35.46 -3.12 1.66
C ILE A 16 35.14 -1.67 1.30
N GLY A 17 34.96 -0.82 2.33
CA GLY A 17 35.09 0.63 2.27
C GLY A 17 34.62 1.34 1.00
N GLY A 18 33.42 1.03 0.50
CA GLY A 18 32.91 1.57 -0.76
C GLY A 18 31.53 2.22 -0.61
N ASN A 19 31.42 3.48 -1.04
CA ASN A 19 30.15 4.15 -1.26
C ASN A 19 29.32 3.37 -2.29
N VAL A 20 28.02 3.15 -2.03
CA VAL A 20 27.10 2.66 -3.08
C VAL A 20 26.56 3.88 -3.82
N ILE A 21 27.10 4.13 -5.01
CA ILE A 21 26.61 5.18 -5.92
C ILE A 21 25.51 4.56 -6.80
N ALA A 22 24.26 4.95 -6.60
CA ALA A 22 23.19 4.66 -7.56
C ALA A 22 23.22 5.73 -8.66
N ALA A 23 23.58 5.34 -9.89
CA ALA A 23 23.61 6.24 -11.03
C ALA A 23 22.23 6.39 -11.68
N ILE A 24 21.99 7.57 -12.26
CA ILE A 24 20.72 8.05 -12.84
C ILE A 24 20.18 7.13 -13.95
N SER A 25 18.89 6.75 -13.88
CA SER A 25 18.09 6.53 -15.08
C SER A 25 16.61 6.84 -14.89
N GLU A 26 15.97 7.20 -16.00
CA GLU A 26 14.52 7.42 -16.12
C GLU A 26 13.71 6.30 -15.43
N LEU A 27 12.69 6.72 -14.68
CA LEU A 27 11.76 5.87 -13.91
C LEU A 27 11.06 4.83 -14.80
N PRO A 28 11.22 3.51 -14.57
CA PRO A 28 10.44 2.49 -15.26
C PRO A 28 9.21 2.08 -14.45
N ARG A 29 8.11 1.89 -15.20
CA ARG A 29 6.84 1.31 -14.79
C ARG A 29 7.01 -0.21 -14.65
N GLU A 30 6.63 -0.76 -13.49
CA GLU A 30 6.28 -2.16 -13.14
C GLU A 30 6.91 -3.37 -13.88
N GLY A 31 7.20 -4.42 -13.11
CA GLY A 31 7.22 -5.82 -13.58
C GLY A 31 8.42 -6.23 -14.44
N VAL A 32 9.17 -7.25 -13.99
CA VAL A 32 10.27 -7.95 -14.70
C VAL A 32 11.28 -7.02 -15.39
N TYR A 33 12.29 -6.61 -14.63
CA TYR A 33 13.36 -5.74 -15.08
C TYR A 33 14.40 -6.50 -15.94
N ALA A 34 14.53 -6.14 -17.21
CA ALA A 34 15.79 -6.34 -17.92
C ALA A 34 16.90 -5.49 -17.26
N PRO A 35 18.16 -5.95 -17.22
CA PRO A 35 19.25 -5.19 -16.61
C PRO A 35 19.60 -3.97 -17.48
N SER A 36 18.91 -2.85 -17.27
CA SER A 36 19.39 -1.54 -17.68
C SER A 36 20.11 -0.88 -16.49
N GLY A 37 21.42 -1.11 -16.42
CA GLY A 37 22.50 -0.29 -15.85
C GLY A 37 22.46 0.46 -14.50
N THR A 38 21.34 0.80 -13.86
CA THR A 38 21.29 2.03 -12.99
C THR A 38 20.54 1.86 -11.67
N CYS A 39 20.52 0.66 -11.14
CA CYS A 39 19.79 0.34 -9.93
C CYS A 39 20.66 -0.50 -8.99
N TRP A 40 20.84 -0.08 -7.74
CA TRP A 40 21.47 -0.93 -6.75
C TRP A 40 20.46 -1.94 -6.23
N ARG A 41 20.94 -3.17 -6.09
CA ARG A 41 20.13 -4.33 -5.80
C ARG A 41 20.83 -5.13 -4.71
N GLY A 42 20.17 -5.25 -3.57
CA GLY A 42 20.66 -6.07 -2.47
C GLY A 42 20.66 -7.56 -2.84
N PRO A 43 21.33 -8.38 -2.02
CA PRO A 43 21.26 -9.83 -2.12
C PRO A 43 19.82 -10.33 -1.88
N LEU A 44 19.56 -11.54 -2.35
CA LEU A 44 18.32 -12.24 -2.05
C LEU A 44 18.47 -12.93 -0.67
N LEU A 45 17.58 -12.62 0.26
CA LEU A 45 17.62 -13.08 1.64
C LEU A 45 16.42 -14.00 1.94
N PRO A 46 16.58 -15.05 2.75
CA PRO A 46 15.45 -15.82 3.23
C PRO A 46 14.47 -14.94 4.01
N CYS A 47 13.17 -15.17 3.81
CA CYS A 47 12.14 -14.52 4.60
C CYS A 47 11.01 -15.49 4.99
N ALA A 48 10.17 -15.06 5.92
CA ALA A 48 8.94 -15.75 6.26
C ALA A 48 7.72 -14.96 5.75
N GLU A 49 6.75 -15.67 5.17
CA GLU A 49 5.47 -15.09 4.81
C GLU A 49 4.78 -14.44 6.00
N LEU A 50 3.99 -13.38 5.75
CA LEU A 50 3.23 -12.63 6.76
C LEU A 50 4.07 -12.03 7.92
N SER A 51 5.39 -12.13 7.86
CA SER A 51 6.28 -11.51 8.84
C SER A 51 6.66 -10.09 8.43
N TYR A 52 7.10 -9.31 9.41
CA TYR A 52 7.49 -7.92 9.25
C TYR A 52 9.00 -7.80 9.15
N TYR A 53 9.47 -6.85 8.36
CA TYR A 53 10.89 -6.55 8.21
C TYR A 53 11.10 -5.05 8.34
N ARG A 54 12.19 -4.68 9.02
CA ARG A 54 12.71 -3.33 9.12
C ARG A 54 13.84 -3.16 8.12
N LEU A 55 13.69 -2.21 7.20
CA LEU A 55 14.73 -1.71 6.33
C LEU A 55 15.33 -0.45 6.96
N THR A 56 16.64 -0.46 7.21
CA THR A 56 17.39 0.74 7.62
C THR A 56 18.55 1.01 6.68
N PHE A 57 18.86 2.27 6.45
CA PHE A 57 20.04 2.70 5.69
C PHE A 57 20.37 4.15 6.02
N LEU A 58 21.60 4.55 5.73
CA LEU A 58 21.98 5.96 5.63
C LEU A 58 21.86 6.41 4.18
N ALA A 59 21.25 7.57 3.93
CA ALA A 59 21.14 8.16 2.60
C ALA A 59 21.68 9.59 2.56
N GLN A 60 22.27 9.95 1.42
CA GLN A 60 22.67 11.31 1.07
C GLN A 60 22.37 11.53 -0.42
N GLY A 61 21.75 12.65 -0.76
CA GLY A 61 21.39 12.97 -2.14
C GLY A 61 20.47 14.18 -2.23
N ALA A 62 20.54 14.91 -3.34
CA ALA A 62 19.80 16.16 -3.52
C ALA A 62 18.51 16.02 -4.36
N GLY A 63 18.28 14.86 -5.00
CA GLY A 63 17.18 14.67 -5.93
C GLY A 63 16.22 13.56 -5.53
N SER A 64 15.22 13.32 -6.39
CA SER A 64 14.20 12.31 -6.16
C SER A 64 14.80 10.91 -6.24
N ALA A 65 14.62 10.16 -5.17
CA ALA A 65 15.15 8.83 -4.98
C ALA A 65 14.13 7.93 -4.31
N CYS A 66 14.40 6.64 -4.38
CA CYS A 66 13.38 5.62 -4.27
C CYS A 66 14.00 4.33 -3.73
N TRP A 67 13.31 3.68 -2.79
CA TRP A 67 13.67 2.37 -2.27
C TRP A 67 12.52 1.40 -2.48
N ALA A 68 12.81 0.15 -2.80
CA ALA A 68 11.81 -0.88 -2.94
C ALA A 68 12.23 -2.18 -2.26
N VAL A 69 11.25 -2.95 -1.79
CA VAL A 69 11.41 -4.31 -1.29
C VAL A 69 10.56 -5.24 -2.15
N PHE A 70 11.19 -6.26 -2.70
CA PHE A 70 10.56 -7.29 -3.52
C PHE A 70 10.60 -8.64 -2.79
N ALA A 71 9.48 -9.33 -2.77
CA ALA A 71 9.37 -10.70 -2.27
C ALA A 71 9.35 -11.71 -3.44
N TYR A 72 9.74 -12.94 -3.15
CA TYR A 72 9.78 -14.04 -4.11
C TYR A 72 9.23 -15.32 -3.52
N ASP A 73 8.58 -16.13 -4.36
CA ASP A 73 8.05 -17.44 -4.00
C ASP A 73 9.14 -18.53 -4.06
N ARG A 74 8.75 -19.78 -3.80
CA ARG A 74 9.66 -20.94 -3.79
C ARG A 74 10.21 -21.32 -5.17
N ASP A 75 9.52 -20.91 -6.22
CA ASP A 75 9.92 -21.15 -7.60
C ASP A 75 10.83 -20.02 -8.13
N GLY A 76 11.06 -18.98 -7.31
CA GLY A 76 11.89 -17.83 -7.63
C GLY A 76 11.15 -16.74 -8.41
N ASN A 77 9.83 -16.82 -8.52
CA ASN A 77 9.03 -15.77 -9.16
C ASN A 77 8.88 -14.59 -8.20
N ALA A 78 9.03 -13.38 -8.74
CA ALA A 78 8.76 -12.16 -7.98
C ALA A 78 7.25 -11.98 -7.78
N PHE A 79 6.84 -11.59 -6.58
CA PHE A 79 5.50 -11.10 -6.36
C PHE A 79 5.30 -9.78 -7.10
N VAL A 80 4.13 -9.59 -7.71
CA VAL A 80 3.74 -8.32 -8.35
C VAL A 80 3.57 -7.22 -7.30
N ALA A 81 3.03 -7.57 -6.12
CA ALA A 81 2.91 -6.67 -4.99
C ALA A 81 4.28 -6.45 -4.32
N ASP A 82 4.95 -5.36 -4.70
CA ASP A 82 6.14 -4.85 -4.03
C ASP A 82 5.81 -3.87 -2.90
N CYS A 83 6.80 -3.47 -2.11
CA CYS A 83 6.70 -2.29 -1.26
C CYS A 83 7.69 -1.23 -1.72
N TYR A 84 7.17 -0.10 -2.19
CA TYR A 84 7.95 0.93 -2.88
C TYR A 84 7.67 2.33 -2.30
N SER A 85 8.70 3.07 -1.87
CA SER A 85 8.58 4.45 -1.39
C SER A 85 9.72 5.38 -1.80
N SER A 86 9.59 6.66 -1.46
CA SER A 86 10.62 7.67 -1.70
C SER A 86 11.71 7.67 -0.62
N VAL A 87 12.90 8.10 -1.02
CA VAL A 87 13.96 8.58 -0.13
C VAL A 87 13.92 10.10 -0.16
N ASP A 88 13.76 10.73 1.00
CA ASP A 88 13.72 12.19 1.09
C ASP A 88 15.10 12.78 0.75
N PRO A 89 15.18 13.88 -0.02
CA PRO A 89 16.44 14.56 -0.28
C PRO A 89 17.10 15.02 1.02
N ALA A 90 18.39 14.70 1.16
CA ALA A 90 19.20 15.05 2.32
C ALA A 90 20.61 15.48 1.87
N PRO A 91 21.01 16.76 2.10
CA PRO A 91 22.34 17.24 1.71
C PRO A 91 23.46 16.62 2.56
N ASN A 92 23.11 16.12 3.76
CA ASN A 92 23.98 15.37 4.65
C ASN A 92 23.41 13.96 4.84
N TRP A 93 24.22 13.05 5.40
CA TRP A 93 23.75 11.72 5.78
C TRP A 93 22.53 11.80 6.71
N ALA A 94 21.45 11.17 6.29
CA ALA A 94 20.22 10.99 7.06
C ALA A 94 19.97 9.51 7.31
N GLU A 95 19.51 9.17 8.50
CA GLU A 95 19.01 7.85 8.83
C GLU A 95 17.62 7.65 8.23
N CYS A 96 17.41 6.52 7.57
CA CYS A 96 16.14 6.10 7.01
C CYS A 96 15.71 4.79 7.65
N GLU A 97 14.46 4.71 8.08
CA GLU A 97 13.84 3.52 8.65
C GLU A 97 12.47 3.31 8.00
N HIS A 98 12.23 2.09 7.51
CA HIS A 98 10.98 1.68 6.88
C HIS A 98 10.58 0.28 7.35
N HIS A 99 9.28 0.00 7.40
CA HIS A 99 8.77 -1.34 7.73
C HIS A 99 7.90 -1.87 6.61
N VAL A 100 8.05 -3.16 6.32
CA VAL A 100 7.33 -3.87 5.26
C VAL A 100 6.81 -5.21 5.79
N ARG A 101 5.70 -5.69 5.24
CA ARG A 101 5.18 -7.04 5.51
C ARG A 101 5.40 -7.93 4.30
N MET A 102 5.82 -9.16 4.51
CA MET A 102 5.92 -10.15 3.43
C MET A 102 4.55 -10.70 3.02
N PRO A 103 4.29 -10.91 1.73
CA PRO A 103 3.05 -11.53 1.27
C PRO A 103 2.98 -13.02 1.66
N VAL A 104 1.77 -13.58 1.58
CA VAL A 104 1.56 -15.04 1.72
C VAL A 104 2.34 -15.78 0.63
N GLY A 105 3.05 -16.84 0.99
CA GLY A 105 3.89 -17.65 0.11
C GLY A 105 5.31 -17.12 -0.10
N ALA A 106 5.66 -15.94 0.43
CA ALA A 106 7.01 -15.41 0.33
C ALA A 106 8.02 -16.27 1.10
N VAL A 107 9.14 -16.58 0.45
CA VAL A 107 10.27 -17.30 1.05
C VAL A 107 11.60 -16.59 0.87
N MET A 108 11.68 -15.65 -0.06
CA MET A 108 12.85 -14.79 -0.22
C MET A 108 12.45 -13.32 -0.39
N VAL A 109 13.36 -12.42 -0.04
CA VAL A 109 13.17 -10.97 -0.10
C VAL A 109 14.45 -10.27 -0.54
N ARG A 110 14.35 -9.12 -1.19
CA ARG A 110 15.49 -8.22 -1.45
C ARG A 110 15.08 -6.77 -1.35
N CYS A 111 16.03 -5.90 -1.04
CA CYS A 111 15.89 -4.46 -1.20
C CYS A 111 16.53 -3.97 -2.51
N GLN A 112 16.08 -2.80 -2.96
CA GLN A 112 16.51 -2.13 -4.17
C GLN A 112 16.51 -0.62 -3.96
N PHE A 113 17.48 0.10 -4.53
CA PHE A 113 17.49 1.56 -4.57
C PHE A 113 17.59 2.07 -6.00
N GLN A 114 16.91 3.17 -6.27
CA GLN A 114 16.91 3.84 -7.55
C GLN A 114 16.83 5.36 -7.34
N SER A 115 17.56 6.12 -8.16
CA SER A 115 17.39 7.56 -8.27
C SER A 115 16.77 7.89 -9.62
N SER A 116 15.75 8.75 -9.59
CA SER A 116 15.11 9.31 -10.78
C SER A 116 15.72 10.65 -11.17
N GLU A 117 16.19 11.41 -10.18
CA GLU A 117 16.88 12.69 -10.36
C GLU A 117 18.03 12.81 -9.36
N GLY A 118 19.19 13.30 -9.84
CA GLY A 118 20.37 13.52 -9.00
C GLY A 118 21.15 12.24 -8.66
N GLU A 119 22.14 12.39 -7.78
CA GLU A 119 22.89 11.26 -7.23
C GLU A 119 22.30 10.86 -5.88
N LEU A 120 22.08 9.56 -5.69
CA LEU A 120 21.76 8.96 -4.39
C LEU A 120 22.94 8.10 -3.97
N THR A 121 23.51 8.43 -2.80
CA THR A 121 24.46 7.55 -2.13
C THR A 121 23.77 6.91 -0.93
N VAL A 122 23.88 5.59 -0.83
CA VAL A 122 23.41 4.83 0.34
C VAL A 122 24.55 4.07 0.99
N ARG A 123 24.46 3.84 2.30
CA ARG A 123 25.37 2.93 3.03
C ARG A 123 24.66 2.32 4.22
N GLU A 124 25.29 1.31 4.82
CA GLU A 124 24.78 0.65 6.04
C GLU A 124 23.36 0.09 5.85
N VAL A 125 23.08 -0.44 4.66
CA VAL A 125 21.78 -1.03 4.33
C VAL A 125 21.58 -2.31 5.12
N SER A 126 20.48 -2.40 5.86
CA SER A 126 20.09 -3.57 6.65
C SER A 126 18.61 -3.86 6.44
N LEU A 127 18.29 -5.14 6.20
CA LEU A 127 16.92 -5.62 6.12
C LEU A 127 16.80 -6.81 7.07
N VAL A 128 16.14 -6.58 8.21
CA VAL A 128 16.05 -7.56 9.29
C VAL A 128 14.61 -7.80 9.66
N GLN A 129 14.27 -9.02 10.06
CA GLN A 129 12.94 -9.32 10.57
C GLN A 129 12.68 -8.45 11.81
N SER A 130 11.48 -7.88 11.88
CA SER A 130 11.02 -7.04 12.98
C SER A 130 9.73 -7.58 13.58
N GLU A 131 9.48 -7.22 14.85
CA GLU A 131 8.25 -7.58 15.52
C GLU A 131 7.09 -6.66 15.07
N PRO A 132 5.84 -7.15 15.02
CA PRO A 132 4.66 -6.32 14.69
C PRO A 132 4.58 -5.03 15.52
N GLY A 133 4.98 -5.09 16.80
CA GLY A 133 5.01 -3.93 17.69
C GLY A 133 6.04 -2.87 17.29
N GLU A 134 7.14 -3.24 16.64
CA GLU A 134 8.11 -2.28 16.09
C GLU A 134 7.55 -1.53 14.89
N ALA A 135 6.96 -2.27 13.94
CA ALA A 135 6.30 -1.69 12.77
C ALA A 135 5.21 -0.71 13.19
N LEU A 136 4.41 -1.09 14.18
CA LEU A 136 3.34 -0.25 14.71
C LEU A 136 3.86 1.04 15.38
N ARG A 137 4.98 0.99 16.11
CA ARG A 137 5.64 2.20 16.65
C ARG A 137 6.18 3.08 15.53
N TRP A 138 6.69 2.50 14.45
CA TRP A 138 7.14 3.27 13.28
C TRP A 138 5.97 3.98 12.61
N MET A 139 4.84 3.31 12.41
CA MET A 139 3.60 3.92 11.90
C MET A 139 3.11 5.08 12.78
N GLU A 140 3.24 4.95 14.12
CA GLU A 140 2.92 6.01 15.06
C GLU A 140 3.88 7.19 14.96
N ARG A 141 5.19 6.95 14.82
CA ARG A 141 6.15 8.05 14.61
C ARG A 141 5.85 8.81 13.32
N LEU A 142 5.61 8.11 12.22
CA LEU A 142 5.29 8.75 10.94
C LEU A 142 4.08 9.69 11.04
N VAL A 143 3.02 9.29 11.75
CA VAL A 143 1.81 10.14 11.85
C VAL A 143 2.01 11.38 12.73
N THR A 144 2.98 11.39 13.65
CA THR A 144 3.28 12.60 14.45
C THR A 144 3.82 13.77 13.61
N GLU A 145 4.39 13.46 12.44
CA GLU A 145 4.89 14.47 11.50
C GLU A 145 3.81 14.99 10.53
N LEU A 146 2.65 14.30 10.50
CA LEU A 146 1.57 14.58 9.58
C LEU A 146 0.61 15.63 10.17
N PRO A 147 0.02 16.48 9.31
CA PRO A 147 -1.17 17.25 9.69
C PRO A 147 -2.24 16.34 10.32
N PRO A 148 -3.09 16.87 11.22
CA PRO A 148 -4.19 16.11 11.79
C PRO A 148 -4.97 15.38 10.70
N LEU A 149 -5.12 14.08 10.88
CA LEU A 149 -5.90 13.27 9.94
C LEU A 149 -7.34 13.80 9.91
N PRO A 150 -7.99 13.76 8.74
CA PRO A 150 -9.38 14.17 8.70
C PRO A 150 -10.17 13.23 9.59
N GLU A 151 -11.15 13.77 10.32
CA GLU A 151 -12.22 12.91 10.79
C GLU A 151 -12.82 12.24 9.56
N LEU A 152 -12.80 10.90 9.54
CA LEU A 152 -13.58 10.16 8.56
C LEU A 152 -15.03 10.54 8.84
N LEU A 153 -15.56 11.40 7.99
CA LEU A 153 -16.92 11.89 8.16
C LEU A 153 -17.88 10.72 8.32
N GLU A 154 -18.84 10.92 9.20
CA GLU A 154 -20.01 10.09 9.46
C GLU A 154 -20.55 9.37 8.20
N GLY A 155 -21.04 8.13 8.39
CA GLY A 155 -21.79 7.43 7.36
C GLY A 155 -21.16 6.14 6.81
N VAL A 156 -20.23 5.52 7.54
CA VAL A 156 -19.96 4.09 7.32
C VAL A 156 -21.24 3.35 7.71
N ASP A 157 -21.94 2.77 6.74
CA ASP A 157 -23.04 1.87 7.04
C ASP A 157 -22.44 0.59 7.67
N PRO A 158 -22.66 0.35 8.99
CA PRO A 158 -22.05 -0.77 9.69
C PRO A 158 -22.60 -2.11 9.21
N THR A 159 -23.70 -2.12 8.44
CA THR A 159 -24.37 -3.36 8.02
C THR A 159 -23.70 -4.05 6.82
N CYS A 160 -22.75 -3.40 6.14
CA CYS A 160 -22.28 -3.90 4.85
C CYS A 160 -21.17 -4.96 4.91
N LEU A 161 -20.50 -5.17 6.04
CA LEU A 161 -19.44 -6.18 6.23
C LEU A 161 -19.77 -7.13 7.40
N SER A 162 -20.91 -7.81 7.32
CA SER A 162 -21.40 -8.66 8.41
C SER A 162 -20.51 -9.87 8.71
N ARG A 163 -19.88 -10.45 7.68
CA ARG A 163 -18.97 -11.59 7.83
C ARG A 163 -17.67 -11.15 8.50
N TRP A 164 -17.12 -10.00 8.09
CA TRP A 164 -15.99 -9.35 8.74
C TRP A 164 -16.21 -9.15 10.24
N ALA A 165 -17.33 -8.53 10.62
CA ALA A 165 -17.67 -8.30 12.02
C ALA A 165 -17.77 -9.63 12.80
N ALA A 166 -18.43 -10.63 12.21
CA ALA A 166 -18.56 -11.95 12.80
C ALA A 166 -17.21 -12.70 12.92
N LEU A 167 -16.26 -12.47 12.02
CA LEU A 167 -14.89 -13.02 12.04
C LEU A 167 -14.08 -12.41 13.18
N LEU A 168 -14.07 -11.07 13.27
CA LEU A 168 -13.34 -10.38 14.33
C LEU A 168 -13.90 -10.71 15.71
N LYS A 169 -15.23 -10.71 15.87
CA LYS A 169 -15.89 -11.00 17.16
C LYS A 169 -15.57 -12.39 17.71
N ARG A 170 -15.34 -13.38 16.85
CA ARG A 170 -14.94 -14.74 17.26
C ARG A 170 -13.43 -14.93 17.40
N GLY A 171 -12.63 -13.87 17.21
CA GLY A 171 -11.17 -13.94 17.23
C GLY A 171 -10.55 -14.69 16.04
N SER A 172 -11.26 -14.76 14.91
CA SER A 172 -10.74 -15.37 13.68
C SER A 172 -10.24 -14.28 12.73
N ALA A 173 -9.01 -14.41 12.24
CA ALA A 173 -8.41 -13.47 11.30
C ALA A 173 -9.08 -13.59 9.91
N PRO A 174 -9.84 -12.58 9.46
CA PRO A 174 -10.45 -12.60 8.13
C PRO A 174 -9.38 -12.54 7.03
N ARG A 175 -9.61 -13.26 5.93
CA ARG A 175 -8.82 -13.13 4.69
C ARG A 175 -9.34 -11.95 3.87
N VAL A 176 -8.53 -10.89 3.77
CA VAL A 176 -8.86 -9.67 3.04
C VAL A 176 -8.12 -9.67 1.71
N VAL A 177 -8.82 -9.88 0.61
CA VAL A 177 -8.26 -9.71 -0.73
C VAL A 177 -8.44 -8.26 -1.16
N MET A 178 -7.34 -7.60 -1.50
CA MET A 178 -7.34 -6.22 -2.01
C MET A 178 -7.08 -6.24 -3.50
N LEU A 179 -8.16 -6.15 -4.29
CA LEU A 179 -8.15 -6.19 -5.75
C LEU A 179 -8.01 -4.79 -6.35
N GLY A 180 -7.01 -4.57 -7.20
CA GLY A 180 -6.91 -3.31 -7.93
C GLY A 180 -5.56 -3.07 -8.61
N ASP A 181 -5.17 -1.79 -8.67
CA ASP A 181 -3.93 -1.33 -9.26
C ASP A 181 -2.85 -0.99 -8.21
N SER A 182 -1.81 -0.26 -8.62
CA SER A 182 -0.72 0.18 -7.77
C SER A 182 -1.17 1.06 -6.60
N ILE A 183 -2.32 1.74 -6.66
CA ILE A 183 -2.85 2.52 -5.54
C ILE A 183 -3.39 1.62 -4.44
N VAL A 184 -4.02 0.51 -4.83
CA VAL A 184 -4.41 -0.54 -3.88
C VAL A 184 -3.17 -1.18 -3.27
N ASN A 185 -2.10 -1.36 -4.04
CA ASN A 185 -0.82 -1.84 -3.50
C ASN A 185 -0.23 -0.87 -2.47
N ASP A 186 -0.21 0.42 -2.76
CA ASP A 186 0.25 1.45 -1.81
C ASP A 186 -0.59 1.45 -0.53
N THR A 187 -1.90 1.28 -0.66
CA THR A 187 -2.81 1.19 0.48
C THR A 187 -2.51 -0.07 1.31
N ASN A 188 -2.30 -1.22 0.68
CA ASN A 188 -1.89 -2.45 1.37
C ASN A 188 -0.56 -2.27 2.13
N ASN A 189 0.39 -1.53 1.54
CA ASN A 189 1.71 -1.27 2.12
C ASN A 189 1.70 -0.29 3.31
N SER A 190 0.54 0.18 3.75
CA SER A 190 0.41 1.02 4.94
C SER A 190 0.50 0.25 6.25
N LEU A 191 0.44 -1.09 6.22
CA LEU A 191 0.36 -1.97 7.39
C LEU A 191 -0.93 -1.74 8.23
N PHE A 192 -2.05 -1.38 7.59
CA PHE A 192 -3.30 -1.04 8.28
C PHE A 192 -3.86 -2.20 9.12
N GLU A 193 -3.53 -3.44 8.80
CA GLU A 193 -3.96 -4.63 9.53
C GLU A 193 -3.49 -4.63 10.98
N LEU A 194 -2.35 -3.99 11.28
CA LEU A 194 -1.87 -3.82 12.65
C LEU A 194 -2.75 -2.86 13.46
N LEU A 195 -3.33 -1.85 12.80
CA LEU A 195 -4.27 -0.91 13.44
C LEU A 195 -5.60 -1.60 13.71
N VAL A 196 -6.10 -2.39 12.75
CA VAL A 196 -7.30 -3.21 12.95
C VAL A 196 -7.07 -4.20 14.09
N GLY A 197 -5.96 -4.94 14.06
CA GLY A 197 -5.65 -5.94 15.08
C GLY A 197 -5.53 -5.36 16.47
N ARG A 198 -5.06 -4.11 16.61
CA ARG A 198 -5.04 -3.40 17.89
C ARG A 198 -6.44 -3.20 18.49
N VAL A 199 -7.44 -2.87 17.66
CA VAL A 199 -8.82 -2.69 18.14
C VAL A 199 -9.53 -4.03 18.29
N ALA A 200 -9.25 -4.99 17.41
CA ALA A 200 -9.85 -6.32 17.39
C ALA A 200 -9.18 -7.33 18.34
N GLY A 201 -8.70 -6.90 19.51
CA GLY A 201 -8.17 -7.79 20.56
C GLY A 201 -6.94 -8.62 20.14
N GLY A 202 -6.12 -8.11 19.22
CA GLY A 202 -4.96 -8.80 18.67
C GLY A 202 -5.25 -9.65 17.42
N CYS A 203 -6.50 -9.71 16.97
CA CYS A 203 -6.88 -10.41 15.75
C CYS A 203 -6.45 -9.63 14.50
N VAL A 204 -5.26 -9.92 13.97
CA VAL A 204 -4.72 -9.28 12.77
C VAL A 204 -5.27 -9.96 11.50
N PRO A 205 -5.98 -9.25 10.62
CA PRO A 205 -6.43 -9.79 9.33
C PRO A 205 -5.30 -10.32 8.45
N VAL A 206 -5.56 -11.37 7.68
CA VAL A 206 -4.64 -11.86 6.65
C VAL A 206 -4.90 -11.08 5.35
N VAL A 207 -4.04 -10.11 5.05
CA VAL A 207 -4.21 -9.25 3.87
C VAL A 207 -3.43 -9.79 2.67
N LEU A 208 -4.15 -9.97 1.57
CA LEU A 208 -3.68 -10.52 0.30
C LEU A 208 -3.77 -9.43 -0.78
N PRO A 209 -2.67 -8.72 -1.09
CA PRO A 209 -2.66 -7.81 -2.23
C PRO A 209 -2.81 -8.60 -3.53
N SER A 210 -3.89 -8.33 -4.26
CA SER A 210 -4.17 -8.93 -5.56
C SER A 210 -4.22 -7.82 -6.60
N VAL A 211 -3.02 -7.40 -7.01
CA VAL A 211 -2.82 -6.13 -7.71
C VAL A 211 -2.07 -6.33 -9.01
N ARG A 212 -2.36 -5.45 -9.97
CA ARG A 212 -1.64 -5.31 -11.22
C ARG A 212 -1.79 -3.86 -11.70
N GLY A 213 -0.71 -3.09 -11.76
CA GLY A 213 -0.85 -1.68 -12.11
C GLY A 213 -1.24 -1.45 -13.56
N GLY A 214 -1.81 -0.25 -13.75
CA GLY A 214 -2.45 0.13 -14.99
C GLY A 214 -3.70 -0.68 -15.36
N THR A 215 -4.15 -1.61 -14.50
CA THR A 215 -5.32 -2.45 -14.73
C THR A 215 -6.44 -2.20 -13.73
N GLY A 216 -7.68 -2.41 -14.16
CA GLY A 216 -8.87 -2.33 -13.32
C GLY A 216 -9.82 -3.47 -13.65
N CYS A 217 -11.07 -3.39 -13.18
CA CYS A 217 -12.05 -4.48 -13.37
C CYS A 217 -12.31 -4.87 -14.83
N TRP A 218 -12.02 -4.01 -15.82
CA TRP A 218 -12.07 -4.37 -17.24
C TRP A 218 -11.12 -5.53 -17.60
N HIS A 219 -10.08 -5.76 -16.81
CA HIS A 219 -9.18 -6.90 -16.90
C HIS A 219 -9.73 -8.09 -16.10
N TYR A 220 -10.09 -7.86 -14.83
CA TYR A 220 -10.55 -8.90 -13.90
C TYR A 220 -11.94 -9.47 -14.20
N ARG A 221 -12.68 -8.91 -15.16
CA ARG A 221 -13.93 -9.50 -15.66
C ARG A 221 -13.68 -10.70 -16.61
N ASP A 222 -12.44 -10.88 -17.08
CA ASP A 222 -12.07 -12.12 -17.75
C ASP A 222 -12.15 -13.29 -16.75
N PRO A 223 -12.81 -14.42 -17.08
CA PRO A 223 -12.98 -15.52 -16.13
C PRO A 223 -11.68 -16.14 -15.62
N GLU A 224 -10.62 -16.21 -16.42
CA GLU A 224 -9.34 -16.78 -15.98
C GLU A 224 -8.64 -15.81 -15.02
N GLU A 225 -8.70 -14.52 -15.32
CA GLU A 225 -8.14 -13.47 -14.47
C GLU A 225 -8.93 -13.33 -13.17
N HIS A 226 -10.26 -13.35 -13.21
CA HIS A 226 -11.12 -13.36 -12.01
C HIS A 226 -10.77 -14.54 -11.09
N ARG A 227 -10.61 -15.73 -11.68
CA ARG A 227 -10.26 -16.94 -10.94
C ARG A 227 -8.92 -16.78 -10.22
N ALA A 228 -7.89 -16.34 -10.94
CA ALA A 228 -6.54 -16.20 -10.41
C ALA A 228 -6.42 -15.06 -9.37
N TYR A 229 -7.03 -13.91 -9.65
CA TYR A 229 -6.89 -12.72 -8.81
C TYR A 229 -7.94 -12.61 -7.69
N VAL A 230 -9.00 -13.43 -7.70
CA VAL A 230 -10.06 -13.37 -6.69
C VAL A 230 -10.42 -14.76 -6.17
N ALA A 231 -10.96 -15.64 -7.02
CA ALA A 231 -11.63 -16.85 -6.53
C ALA A 231 -10.68 -17.82 -5.82
N GLU A 232 -9.48 -18.07 -6.37
CA GLU A 232 -8.49 -18.98 -5.77
C GLU A 232 -7.90 -18.45 -4.47
N LEU A 233 -7.98 -17.14 -4.22
CA LEU A 233 -7.51 -16.53 -2.99
C LEU A 233 -8.47 -16.75 -1.81
N ALA A 234 -9.69 -17.21 -2.08
CA ALA A 234 -10.73 -17.50 -1.10
C ALA A 234 -10.92 -16.35 -0.08
N PRO A 235 -11.39 -15.16 -0.53
CA PRO A 235 -11.62 -14.02 0.35
C PRO A 235 -12.72 -14.31 1.37
N ASP A 236 -12.54 -13.82 2.59
CA ASP A 236 -13.67 -13.53 3.49
C ASP A 236 -14.23 -12.13 3.21
N VAL A 237 -13.35 -11.21 2.82
CA VAL A 237 -13.68 -9.85 2.39
C VAL A 237 -12.91 -9.54 1.11
N LEU A 238 -13.61 -9.07 0.08
CA LEU A 238 -13.03 -8.55 -1.14
C LEU A 238 -13.17 -7.02 -1.16
N LEU A 239 -12.04 -6.32 -1.15
CA LEU A 239 -11.97 -4.87 -1.37
C LEU A 239 -11.59 -4.61 -2.82
N ILE A 240 -12.46 -3.98 -3.59
CA ILE A 240 -12.22 -3.62 -4.99
C ILE A 240 -11.95 -2.11 -5.05
N GLY A 241 -10.78 -1.70 -5.55
CA GLY A 241 -10.49 -0.28 -5.72
C GLY A 241 -9.40 0.00 -6.74
N GLY A 242 -8.86 1.21 -6.66
CA GLY A 242 -7.85 1.73 -7.59
C GLY A 242 -8.38 2.89 -8.41
N ILE A 243 -7.54 3.38 -9.32
CA ILE A 243 -7.82 4.54 -10.19
C ILE A 243 -7.89 4.14 -11.67
N SER A 244 -7.40 2.93 -11.99
CA SER A 244 -7.24 2.42 -13.35
C SER A 244 -8.50 1.79 -13.95
N HIS A 245 -9.66 2.03 -13.34
CA HIS A 245 -10.96 1.55 -13.83
C HIS A 245 -11.41 2.18 -15.14
N ARG A 246 -10.80 3.31 -15.57
CA ARG A 246 -11.14 4.04 -16.81
C ARG A 246 -12.61 4.50 -16.87
N GLY A 247 -13.22 4.72 -15.71
CA GLY A 247 -14.64 5.05 -15.64
C GLY A 247 -15.59 3.87 -15.93
N ASP A 248 -15.07 2.65 -16.07
CA ASP A 248 -15.84 1.47 -16.47
C ASP A 248 -16.56 0.82 -15.28
N ALA A 249 -17.72 1.38 -14.91
CA ALA A 249 -18.57 0.86 -13.83
C ALA A 249 -19.21 -0.50 -14.19
N ASP A 250 -19.41 -0.79 -15.48
CA ASP A 250 -20.01 -2.05 -15.93
C ASP A 250 -19.05 -3.23 -15.67
N ALA A 251 -17.76 -3.03 -15.93
CA ALA A 251 -16.76 -4.03 -15.58
C ALA A 251 -16.66 -4.26 -14.07
N VAL A 252 -16.80 -3.21 -13.24
CA VAL A 252 -16.85 -3.36 -11.77
C VAL A 252 -18.07 -4.19 -11.38
N ARG A 253 -19.25 -3.90 -11.95
CA ARG A 253 -20.49 -4.65 -11.71
C ARG A 253 -20.33 -6.12 -12.06
N GLU A 254 -19.71 -6.41 -13.20
CA GLU A 254 -19.48 -7.79 -13.66
C GLU A 254 -18.58 -8.56 -12.70
N VAL A 255 -17.46 -7.96 -12.26
CA VAL A 255 -16.57 -8.57 -11.26
C VAL A 255 -17.30 -8.86 -9.94
N VAL A 256 -18.13 -7.92 -9.45
CA VAL A 256 -18.95 -8.14 -8.24
C VAL A 256 -19.85 -9.36 -8.40
N ARG A 257 -20.55 -9.48 -9.55
CA ARG A 257 -21.46 -10.59 -9.83
C ARG A 257 -20.73 -11.91 -10.01
N MET A 258 -19.60 -11.92 -10.70
CA MET A 258 -18.73 -13.10 -10.84
C MET A 258 -18.23 -13.58 -9.48
N THR A 259 -17.78 -12.66 -8.61
CA THR A 259 -17.35 -13.00 -7.26
C THR A 259 -18.47 -13.66 -6.47
N ARG A 260 -19.67 -13.08 -6.47
CA ARG A 260 -20.83 -13.66 -5.76
C ARG A 260 -21.26 -15.03 -6.26
N ALA A 261 -20.99 -15.34 -7.53
CA ALA A 261 -21.32 -16.64 -8.08
C ALA A 261 -20.41 -17.76 -7.54
N VAL A 262 -19.21 -17.43 -7.03
CA VAL A 262 -18.17 -18.41 -6.68
C VAL A 262 -17.58 -18.25 -5.28
N CYS A 263 -17.78 -17.11 -4.62
CA CYS A 263 -17.28 -16.80 -3.29
C CYS A 263 -18.41 -16.41 -2.33
N ASP A 264 -18.36 -16.93 -1.11
CA ASP A 264 -19.18 -16.49 0.02
C ASP A 264 -18.40 -15.48 0.87
N CYS A 265 -18.30 -14.25 0.37
CA CYS A 265 -17.51 -13.18 0.99
C CYS A 265 -18.29 -11.85 1.06
N ASP A 266 -17.91 -11.00 2.01
CA ASP A 266 -18.30 -9.60 1.96
C ASP A 266 -17.56 -8.91 0.81
N ILE A 267 -18.18 -7.90 0.17
CA ILE A 267 -17.58 -7.13 -0.91
C ILE A 267 -17.71 -5.65 -0.57
N ALA A 268 -16.62 -4.89 -0.77
CA ALA A 268 -16.63 -3.43 -0.69
C ALA A 268 -16.02 -2.80 -1.95
N LEU A 269 -16.69 -1.77 -2.47
CA LEU A 269 -16.14 -0.89 -3.49
C LEU A 269 -15.46 0.30 -2.82
N MET A 270 -14.21 0.58 -3.19
CA MET A 270 -13.38 1.64 -2.63
C MET A 270 -13.07 2.67 -3.71
N SER A 271 -13.39 3.95 -3.46
CA SER A 271 -13.00 5.02 -4.38
C SER A 271 -11.47 5.21 -4.38
N GLY A 272 -10.89 5.52 -5.54
CA GLY A 272 -9.45 5.73 -5.68
C GLY A 272 -9.01 7.08 -5.08
N PRO A 273 -8.11 7.13 -4.08
CA PRO A 273 -7.69 8.40 -3.49
C PRO A 273 -6.84 9.26 -4.44
N MET A 274 -5.99 8.61 -5.24
CA MET A 274 -4.92 9.29 -5.99
C MET A 274 -5.37 9.86 -7.32
N GLY A 275 -4.83 11.02 -7.68
CA GLY A 275 -5.13 11.73 -8.93
C GLY A 275 -4.08 12.78 -9.23
N ALA A 276 -4.34 13.64 -10.22
CA ALA A 276 -3.47 14.78 -10.48
C ALA A 276 -3.51 15.78 -9.30
N ASP A 277 -2.39 16.45 -9.01
CA ASP A 277 -2.41 17.55 -8.04
C ASP A 277 -3.27 18.69 -8.58
N TRP A 278 -4.45 18.85 -8.00
CA TRP A 278 -5.41 19.91 -8.33
C TRP A 278 -5.15 21.20 -7.56
N ARG A 279 -4.25 21.18 -6.58
CA ARG A 279 -3.87 22.36 -5.81
C ARG A 279 -3.03 23.28 -6.68
N VAL A 280 -3.17 24.58 -6.51
CA VAL A 280 -2.44 25.56 -7.32
C VAL A 280 -0.93 25.42 -7.06
N PRO A 281 -0.09 25.22 -8.09
CA PRO A 281 1.34 25.03 -7.89
C PRO A 281 2.01 26.25 -7.24
N GLU A 282 2.96 25.98 -6.34
CA GLU A 282 4.06 26.87 -5.90
C GLU A 282 3.77 28.05 -4.98
N THR A 283 2.54 28.30 -4.56
CA THR A 283 2.32 29.12 -3.36
C THR A 283 1.52 28.31 -2.36
N CYS A 284 2.13 28.03 -1.22
CA CYS A 284 1.37 27.72 -0.01
C CYS A 284 0.41 28.90 0.17
N THR A 285 -0.82 28.78 -0.34
CA THR A 285 -1.88 29.72 -0.02
C THR A 285 -1.94 29.78 1.50
N GLU A 286 -2.18 30.97 2.07
CA GLU A 286 -2.26 31.20 3.52
C GLU A 286 -3.41 30.41 4.22
N GLY A 287 -4.06 29.48 3.49
CA GLY A 287 -5.11 28.61 4.00
C GLY A 287 -5.43 27.43 3.08
N PRO A 288 -6.35 26.56 3.53
CA PRO A 288 -6.76 25.34 2.84
C PRO A 288 -7.28 25.59 1.43
N SER A 289 -6.98 24.70 0.50
CA SER A 289 -7.61 24.70 -0.82
C SER A 289 -8.88 23.84 -0.81
N PRO A 290 -10.03 24.31 -1.32
CA PRO A 290 -11.24 23.51 -1.42
C PRO A 290 -11.07 22.43 -2.50
N VAL A 291 -11.54 21.22 -2.21
CA VAL A 291 -11.53 20.13 -3.20
C VAL A 291 -12.45 20.50 -4.36
N PRO A 292 -11.99 20.44 -5.63
CA PRO A 292 -12.87 20.66 -6.77
C PRO A 292 -13.91 19.54 -6.85
N ASP A 293 -15.19 19.91 -6.93
CA ASP A 293 -16.30 18.96 -7.17
C ASP A 293 -16.12 18.15 -8.46
N GLU A 294 -15.32 18.67 -9.38
CA GLU A 294 -15.05 18.09 -10.69
C GLU A 294 -13.89 17.09 -10.73
N HIS A 295 -13.20 16.85 -9.61
CA HIS A 295 -12.06 15.94 -9.58
C HIS A 295 -12.48 14.52 -9.99
N ASP A 296 -11.82 13.95 -11.00
CA ASP A 296 -12.25 12.71 -11.67
C ASP A 296 -12.49 11.54 -10.69
N GLN A 297 -11.62 11.40 -9.69
CA GLN A 297 -11.75 10.34 -8.69
C GLN A 297 -12.97 10.52 -7.78
N VAL A 298 -13.34 11.77 -7.47
CA VAL A 298 -14.54 12.06 -6.68
C VAL A 298 -15.78 11.74 -7.50
N ARG A 299 -15.80 12.14 -8.79
CA ARG A 299 -16.90 11.81 -9.71
C ARG A 299 -17.09 10.31 -9.87
N PHE A 300 -16.02 9.58 -10.17
CA PHE A 300 -16.12 8.12 -10.33
C PHE A 300 -16.45 7.43 -8.99
N GLY A 301 -15.97 7.95 -7.86
CA GLY A 301 -16.40 7.50 -6.53
C GLY A 301 -17.92 7.59 -6.33
N GLN A 302 -18.59 8.65 -6.79
CA GLN A 302 -20.06 8.73 -6.73
C GLN A 302 -20.75 7.69 -7.61
N VAL A 303 -20.18 7.37 -8.78
CA VAL A 303 -20.67 6.28 -9.63
C VAL A 303 -20.54 4.94 -8.90
N LEU A 304 -19.39 4.67 -8.28
CA LEU A 304 -19.16 3.46 -7.48
C LEU A 304 -20.11 3.38 -6.27
N ARG A 305 -20.42 4.51 -5.63
CA ARG A 305 -21.40 4.55 -4.54
C ARG A 305 -22.79 4.12 -5.01
N GLY A 306 -23.24 4.63 -6.15
CA GLY A 306 -24.51 4.23 -6.76
C GLY A 306 -24.53 2.74 -7.10
N LEU A 307 -23.45 2.26 -7.74
CA LEU A 307 -23.28 0.85 -8.07
C LEU A 307 -23.29 -0.06 -6.82
N ALA A 308 -22.62 0.36 -5.74
CA ALA A 308 -22.59 -0.39 -4.50
C ALA A 308 -24.00 -0.55 -3.90
N ALA A 309 -24.82 0.52 -3.95
CA ALA A 309 -26.21 0.46 -3.52
C ALA A 309 -27.07 -0.43 -4.43
N GLU A 310 -26.89 -0.36 -5.75
CA GLU A 310 -27.59 -1.22 -6.72
C GLU A 310 -27.29 -2.70 -6.51
N GLU A 311 -26.01 -3.03 -6.31
CA GLU A 311 -25.58 -4.39 -6.09
C GLU A 311 -25.76 -4.82 -4.63
N GLY A 312 -26.03 -3.92 -3.67
CA GLY A 312 -26.12 -4.26 -2.25
C GLY A 312 -24.78 -4.76 -1.68
N VAL A 313 -23.69 -4.06 -2.01
CA VAL A 313 -22.34 -4.27 -1.46
C VAL A 313 -21.89 -3.03 -0.69
N ALA A 314 -20.85 -3.16 0.12
CA ALA A 314 -20.32 -2.03 0.87
C ALA A 314 -19.67 -0.99 -0.05
N TYR A 315 -19.67 0.27 0.39
CA TYR A 315 -18.91 1.35 -0.26
C TYR A 315 -18.02 2.05 0.76
N PHE A 316 -16.78 2.33 0.36
CA PHE A 316 -15.82 3.12 1.11
C PHE A 316 -15.35 4.31 0.28
N ASP A 317 -15.72 5.51 0.72
CA ASP A 317 -15.21 6.75 0.13
C ASP A 317 -13.82 7.11 0.67
N MET A 318 -12.77 6.74 -0.05
CA MET A 318 -11.40 7.16 0.26
C MET A 318 -11.01 8.46 -0.48
N ALA A 319 -11.56 8.67 -1.68
CA ALA A 319 -11.27 9.84 -2.52
C ALA A 319 -11.60 11.16 -1.84
N THR A 320 -12.80 11.31 -1.28
CA THR A 320 -13.20 12.58 -0.64
C THR A 320 -12.34 12.95 0.57
N PRO A 321 -12.17 12.08 1.60
CA PRO A 321 -11.36 12.44 2.77
C PRO A 321 -9.89 12.65 2.43
N TRP A 322 -9.32 11.89 1.49
CA TRP A 322 -7.96 12.09 1.00
C TRP A 322 -7.77 13.47 0.36
N ASN A 323 -8.66 13.87 -0.55
CA ASN A 323 -8.53 15.16 -1.23
C ASN A 323 -8.72 16.32 -0.24
N ARG A 324 -9.65 16.21 0.71
CA ARG A 324 -9.80 17.21 1.79
C ARG A 324 -8.52 17.33 2.62
N TYR A 325 -7.92 16.20 2.96
CA TYR A 325 -6.67 16.16 3.69
C TYR A 325 -5.53 16.85 2.91
N LEU A 326 -5.35 16.52 1.63
CA LEU A 326 -4.33 17.15 0.79
C LEU A 326 -4.52 18.67 0.69
N GLY A 327 -5.76 19.13 0.52
CA GLY A 327 -6.11 20.56 0.48
C GLY A 327 -5.86 21.30 1.80
N ALA A 328 -6.09 20.63 2.92
CA ALA A 328 -5.90 21.20 4.27
C ALA A 328 -4.46 21.06 4.81
N SER A 329 -3.66 20.15 4.24
CA SER A 329 -2.32 19.83 4.75
C SER A 329 -1.33 20.98 4.71
N LEU A 330 -1.50 21.91 3.76
CA LEU A 330 -0.52 22.95 3.38
C LEU A 330 0.88 22.39 3.05
N ARG A 331 1.01 21.08 2.86
CA ARG A 331 2.29 20.44 2.52
C ARG A 331 2.44 20.31 1.01
N PRO A 332 3.67 20.42 0.47
CA PRO A 332 3.96 20.12 -0.93
C PRO A 332 3.50 18.72 -1.33
N TRP A 333 3.22 18.50 -2.61
CA TRP A 333 2.81 17.20 -3.17
C TRP A 333 3.73 16.04 -2.76
N GLY A 334 5.05 16.26 -2.88
CA GLY A 334 6.08 15.28 -2.55
C GLY A 334 6.14 14.89 -1.07
N SER A 335 5.45 15.62 -0.17
CA SER A 335 5.34 15.20 1.23
C SER A 335 4.51 13.93 1.39
N PHE A 336 3.61 13.62 0.46
CA PHE A 336 2.75 12.44 0.52
C PHE A 336 2.91 11.49 -0.67
N HIS A 337 3.64 11.90 -1.71
CA HIS A 337 3.80 11.13 -2.94
C HIS A 337 5.26 10.89 -3.26
N ARG A 338 5.57 9.67 -3.73
CA ARG A 338 6.90 9.35 -4.26
C ARG A 338 7.06 9.80 -5.71
N ASP A 339 5.96 9.97 -6.43
CA ASP A 339 5.93 10.45 -7.82
C ASP A 339 4.62 11.23 -8.10
N ARG A 340 4.22 11.34 -9.37
CA ARG A 340 3.02 12.09 -9.78
C ARG A 340 1.70 11.44 -9.37
N VAL A 341 1.71 10.17 -8.99
CA VAL A 341 0.50 9.35 -8.79
C VAL A 341 0.56 8.58 -7.47
N HIS A 342 1.72 8.08 -7.08
CA HIS A 342 1.81 7.08 -6.03
C HIS A 342 2.23 7.65 -4.67
N ALA A 343 1.74 7.03 -3.60
CA ALA A 343 2.02 7.44 -2.23
C ALA A 343 3.47 7.12 -1.83
N ASN A 344 4.09 8.01 -1.05
CA ASN A 344 5.22 7.65 -0.20
C ASN A 344 4.70 7.09 1.15
N ASP A 345 5.58 6.76 2.09
CA ASP A 345 5.15 6.14 3.35
C ASP A 345 4.21 7.02 4.16
N ARG A 346 4.42 8.34 4.14
CA ARG A 346 3.52 9.30 4.78
C ARG A 346 2.14 9.26 4.16
N GLY A 347 2.05 9.27 2.83
CA GLY A 347 0.78 9.11 2.11
C GLY A 347 0.10 7.78 2.41
N LYS A 348 0.85 6.67 2.38
CA LYS A 348 0.34 5.34 2.72
C LYS A 348 -0.22 5.30 4.14
N GLN A 349 0.43 5.94 5.12
CA GLN A 349 -0.07 6.00 6.48
C GLN A 349 -1.41 6.73 6.59
N VAL A 350 -1.64 7.78 5.79
CA VAL A 350 -2.94 8.44 5.71
C VAL A 350 -4.00 7.48 5.14
N LEU A 351 -3.72 6.85 3.99
CA LEU A 351 -4.64 5.89 3.35
C LEU A 351 -4.97 4.71 4.27
N GLY A 352 -3.95 4.13 4.89
CA GLY A 352 -4.07 2.99 5.79
C GLY A 352 -4.91 3.28 7.01
N ARG A 353 -4.80 4.48 7.58
CA ARG A 353 -5.61 4.90 8.72
C ARG A 353 -7.06 5.16 8.33
N MET A 354 -7.30 5.71 7.14
CA MET A 354 -8.64 5.84 6.59
C MET A 354 -9.29 4.45 6.44
N LEU A 355 -8.56 3.49 5.86
CA LEU A 355 -9.05 2.12 5.68
C LEU A 355 -9.24 1.39 7.03
N ALA A 356 -8.29 1.50 7.95
CA ALA A 356 -8.40 0.86 9.27
C ALA A 356 -9.62 1.36 10.05
N ALA A 357 -9.89 2.67 10.03
CA ALA A 357 -11.04 3.22 10.73
C ALA A 357 -12.36 2.88 10.04
N TYR A 358 -12.41 2.83 8.70
CA TYR A 358 -13.56 2.28 7.97
C TYR A 358 -13.88 0.83 8.42
N LEU A 359 -12.86 -0.04 8.37
CA LEU A 359 -13.02 -1.46 8.71
C LEU A 359 -13.37 -1.68 10.19
N THR A 360 -12.81 -0.88 11.08
CA THR A 360 -13.11 -0.97 12.52
C THR A 360 -14.56 -0.55 12.79
N ASN A 361 -15.04 0.51 12.16
CA ASN A 361 -16.43 0.96 12.30
C ASN A 361 -17.47 -0.03 11.72
N CYS A 362 -17.07 -0.89 10.77
CA CYS A 362 -17.90 -1.99 10.29
C CYS A 362 -17.87 -3.23 11.21
N GLY A 363 -16.92 -3.30 12.15
CA GLY A 363 -16.74 -4.44 13.05
C GLY A 363 -17.46 -4.31 14.40
N ASP A 364 -17.82 -3.09 14.79
CA ASP A 364 -18.61 -2.76 15.98
C ASP A 364 -20.13 -2.93 15.72
#